data_AF-A0A2Z5G768-F1
#
_entry.id   AF-A0A2Z5G768-F1
#
_cell.length_a   1.000
_cell.length_b   1.000
_cell.length_c   1.000
_cell.angle_alpha   90.00
_cell.angle_beta   90.00
_cell.angle_gamma   90.00
#
_symmetry.space_group_name_H-M   'P 1'
#
loop_
_entity.id
_entity.type
_entity.pdbx_description
1 polymer ?
#
loop_
_entity_poly.entity_id
_entity_poly.type
_entity_poly.pdbx_seq_one_letter_code
_entity_poly.pdbx_strand_id
1 'polypeptide(L)' 'MNVSVTRKDPQEGTQVIHLRDLSRSEPDPAVFETPANFTMHDLRQPSQATQ' A
#
# COMPACT_ATOMS: atom_id res chain seq x y z
N MET A 1 12.39 -10.62 13.12
CA MET A 1 13.20 -9.82 12.16
C MET A 1 12.71 -8.40 12.27
N ASN A 2 13.60 -7.42 12.46
CA ASN A 2 13.21 -6.01 12.57
C ASN A 2 13.67 -5.30 11.29
N VAL A 3 12.78 -4.54 10.66
CA VAL A 3 13.09 -3.80 9.41
C VAL A 3 12.87 -2.32 9.68
N SER A 4 13.82 -1.49 9.26
CA SER A 4 13.71 -0.04 9.35
C SER A 4 13.76 0.54 7.95
N VAL A 5 12.77 1.35 7.58
CA VAL A 5 12.69 2.04 6.29
C VAL A 5 12.73 3.54 6.54
N THR A 6 13.62 4.25 5.87
CA THR A 6 13.65 5.72 5.90
C THR A 6 13.07 6.25 4.61
N ARG A 7 11.95 6.97 4.70
CA ARG A 7 11.35 7.70 3.58
C ARG A 7 11.73 9.17 3.68
N LYS A 8 12.30 9.72 2.62
CA LYS A 8 12.62 11.15 2.53
C LYS A 8 11.70 11.78 1.50
N ASP A 9 10.83 12.67 1.95
CA ASP A 9 9.92 13.43 1.10
C ASP A 9 10.16 14.93 1.31
N PRO A 10 10.38 15.74 0.25
CA PRO A 10 10.62 17.17 0.41
C PRO A 10 9.41 17.96 0.93
N GLN A 11 8.19 17.47 0.70
CA GLN A 11 6.95 18.13 1.13
C GLN A 11 6.52 17.66 2.53
N GLU A 12 6.71 16.37 2.83
CA GLU A 12 6.29 15.77 4.11
C GLU A 12 7.43 15.62 5.14
N GLY A 13 8.68 15.88 4.75
CA GLY A 13 9.88 15.70 5.59
C GLY A 13 10.45 14.27 5.56
N THR A 14 11.42 14.00 6.45
CA THR A 14 12.02 12.66 6.58
C THR A 14 11.30 11.85 7.66
N GLN A 15 10.82 10.66 7.29
CA GLN A 15 10.14 9.72 8.17
C GLN A 15 10.97 8.44 8.32
N VAL A 16 11.12 7.97 9.56
CA VAL A 16 11.75 6.69 9.87
C VAL A 16 10.67 5.73 10.37
N ILE A 17 10.44 4.66 9.63
CA ILE A 17 9.42 3.64 9.91
C ILE A 17 10.12 2.39 10.43
N HIS A 18 9.78 2.00 11.67
CA HIS A 18 10.30 0.78 12.29
C HIS A 18 9.23 -0.29 12.31
N LEU A 19 9.46 -1.38 11.58
CA LEU A 19 8.60 -2.56 11.58
C LEU A 19 9.12 -3.55 12.62
N ARG A 20 8.23 -3.92 13.55
CA ARG A 20 8.41 -4.95 14.57
C ARG A 20 7.44 -6.08 14.28
N ASP A 21 7.72 -7.27 14.81
CA ASP A 21 6.81 -8.42 14.78
C ASP A 21 6.35 -8.83 13.37
N LEU A 22 7.32 -8.92 12.45
CA LEU A 22 7.09 -9.37 11.08
C LEU A 22 6.75 -10.87 11.04
N SER A 23 5.55 -11.19 10.56
CA SER A 23 5.15 -12.55 10.20
C SER A 23 5.09 -12.72 8.67
N ARG A 24 5.31 -13.95 8.21
CA ARG A 24 5.18 -14.35 6.80
C ARG A 24 4.02 -15.35 6.65
N SER A 25 2.87 -15.00 7.20
CA SER A 25 1.62 -15.75 7.03
C SER A 25 0.81 -15.14 5.88
N GLU A 26 -0.02 -15.96 5.24
CA GLU A 26 -1.04 -15.44 4.32
C GLU A 26 -1.94 -14.45 5.10
N PRO A 27 -2.10 -13.20 4.64
CA PRO A 27 -2.99 -12.26 5.30
C PRO A 27 -4.45 -12.65 5.08
N ASP A 28 -5.33 -12.28 6.02
CA ASP A 28 -6.77 -12.46 5.85
C ASP A 28 -7.26 -11.63 4.65
N PRO A 29 -7.90 -12.23 3.63
CA PRO A 29 -8.41 -11.49 2.48
C PRO A 29 -9.34 -10.32 2.84
N ALA A 30 -10.06 -10.42 3.96
CA ALA A 30 -10.98 -9.38 4.43
C ALA A 30 -10.28 -8.04 4.71
N VAL A 31 -8.97 -8.03 5.00
CA VAL A 31 -8.22 -6.77 5.20
C VAL A 31 -8.05 -5.97 3.91
N PHE A 32 -8.29 -6.59 2.75
CA PHE A 32 -8.20 -5.97 1.44
C PHE A 32 -9.57 -5.74 0.79
N GLU A 33 -10.67 -6.04 1.49
CA GLU A 33 -12.01 -5.76 0.99
C GLU A 33 -12.34 -4.26 1.09
N THR A 34 -13.11 -3.75 0.13
CA THR A 34 -13.59 -2.38 0.17
C THR A 34 -14.69 -2.26 1.23
N PRO A 35 -14.59 -1.37 2.23
CA PRO A 35 -15.64 -1.23 3.23
C PRO A 35 -16.95 -0.75 2.59
N ALA A 36 -18.09 -1.18 3.13
CA ALA A 36 -19.41 -1.01 2.50
C ALA A 36 -19.82 0.44 2.20
N ASN A 37 -19.20 1.42 2.88
CA ASN A 37 -19.47 2.85 2.73
C ASN A 37 -18.47 3.58 1.80
N PHE A 38 -17.65 2.84 1.04
CA PHE A 38 -16.70 3.41 0.08
C PHE A 38 -17.11 3.11 -1.36
N THR A 39 -16.98 4.13 -2.22
CA THR A 39 -17.14 4.01 -3.67
C THR A 39 -15.76 3.95 -4.33
N MET A 40 -15.50 2.89 -5.11
CA MET A 40 -14.25 2.77 -5.87
C MET A 40 -14.34 3.56 -7.17
N HIS A 41 -13.43 4.50 -7.37
CA HIS A 41 -13.24 5.20 -8.64
C HIS A 41 -12.12 4.52 -9.42
N ASP A 42 -12.48 3.83 -10.51
CA ASP A 42 -11.49 3.20 -11.37
C ASP A 42 -10.83 4.24 -12.28
N LEU A 43 -9.56 4.53 -12.03
CA LEU A 43 -8.75 5.47 -12.81
C LEU A 43 -7.87 4.76 -13.85
N ARG A 44 -8.01 3.44 -14.02
CA ARG A 44 -7.29 2.70 -15.06
C ARG A 44 -7.86 3.11 -16.42
N GLN A 45 -7.20 4.07 -17.06
CA GLN A 45 -7.48 4.38 -18.47
C GLN A 45 -7.12 3.14 -19.31
N PRO A 46 -7.96 2.71 -20.26
CA PRO A 46 -7.59 1.64 -21.17
C PRO A 46 -6.44 2.15 -22.05
N SER A 47 -5.21 1.82 -21.68
CA SER A 47 -4.05 2.05 -22.52
C SER A 47 -4.24 1.25 -23.81
N GLN A 48 -4.43 1.98 -24.91
CA GLN A 48 -4.63 1.47 -26.26
C GLN A 48 -3.62 0.36 -26.59
N ALA A 49 -4.12 -0.83 -26.91
CA ALA A 49 -3.30 -1.92 -27.42
C ALA A 49 -2.79 -1.57 -28.81
N THR A 50 -1.48 -1.30 -28.94
CA THR A 50 -0.80 -1.26 -30.23
C THR A 50 -0.11 -2.61 -30.44
N GLN A 51 -0.74 -3.40 -31.32
CA GLN A 51 -0.22 -4.47 -32.20
C GLN A 51 0.73 -5.52 -31.61
#